data_AF-A0A938IDS8-F1
#
_entry.id   AF-A0A938IDS8-F1
#
_cell.length_a   1.000
_cell.length_b   1.000
_cell.length_c   1.000
_cell.angle_alpha   90.00
_cell.angle_beta   90.00
_cell.angle_gamma   90.00
#
_symmetry.space_group_name_H-M   'P 1'
#
loop_
_entity.id
_entity.type
_entity.pdbx_description
1 polymer ?
#
loop_
_entity_poly.entity_id
_entity_poly.type
_entity_poly.pdbx_seq_one_letter_code
_entity_poly.pdbx_strand_id
1 'polypeptide(L)'
;MLFRHWSRLMQSDRIRRSRRSLDVTAAEVMERRVVPTVLAPSGTSFLTIQITGDESVAVLDDGSGNLVVTVNGVDRFYDGVTDNDGDGNADARINLNAVQTLTIKATSSSITANNEIDLRGISEDGPWLLLSGVTVQAGGGNDTVFGSDLTTFNQVVYGGRGDDVLIGGAGNDVLNGGDGNDSLVGQAGDDALLGGAGNDVLGAQIIEDGSAAGDYTEDGNDNIKGQIGNDSVDAGSGNDRLDGGDGNDTLTAGEGNDFVTAGKGDDVVQGDNASPDVGDGNDTLNGDAGNDLISGSYGDDLINGGDGDDIIGGGPEEDDAENLLSDNDTISGGNGKDKLTGGAGNDFVNGNAGNDTVLGGNGDDSLLGGAGNDIVAGQAGIDTVKGQGGSDVLLGGSGSDVEGIEPGENPGDVVIGAESEINEEYSLYDGWKALVT
;
A
#
# COMPACT_ATOMS: atom_id res chain seq x y z
N MET A 1 -12.62 -12.19 -64.48
CA MET A 1 -12.61 -10.92 -65.25
C MET A 1 -13.06 -9.82 -64.28
N LEU A 2 -12.22 -9.32 -63.38
CA LEU A 2 -11.22 -8.25 -63.60
C LEU A 2 -11.76 -7.15 -64.51
N PHE A 3 -12.10 -5.99 -63.92
CA PHE A 3 -11.65 -4.65 -64.31
C PHE A 3 -12.51 -3.59 -63.59
N ARG A 4 -11.96 -2.94 -62.56
CA ARG A 4 -12.30 -1.54 -62.24
C ARG A 4 -11.08 -0.70 -62.57
N HIS A 5 -11.30 0.24 -63.48
CA HIS A 5 -10.39 1.29 -63.88
C HIS A 5 -10.85 2.55 -63.15
N TRP A 6 -9.94 3.31 -62.54
CA TRP A 6 -9.75 4.74 -62.81
C TRP A 6 -8.61 5.29 -61.95
N SER A 7 -7.59 5.75 -62.65
CA SER A 7 -6.46 6.52 -62.17
C SER A 7 -6.88 7.94 -61.77
N ARG A 8 -6.19 8.54 -60.79
CA ARG A 8 -5.65 9.90 -60.93
C ARG A 8 -4.57 10.16 -59.89
N LEU A 9 -3.40 10.50 -60.42
CA LEU A 9 -2.18 10.89 -59.73
C LEU A 9 -2.15 12.43 -59.57
N MET A 10 -1.61 12.85 -58.43
CA MET A 10 -0.66 13.95 -58.22
C MET A 10 -1.08 15.43 -58.09
N GLN A 11 -0.32 16.04 -57.14
CA GLN A 11 0.04 17.45 -56.91
C GLN A 11 -1.02 18.31 -56.22
N SER A 12 -0.71 19.18 -55.27
CA SER A 12 0.50 19.53 -54.51
C SER A 12 0.07 20.62 -53.53
N ASP A 13 0.78 20.72 -52.41
CA ASP A 13 1.05 21.93 -51.67
C ASP A 13 -0.03 22.65 -50.84
N ARG A 14 0.41 22.86 -49.58
CA ARG A 14 0.11 23.98 -48.68
C ARG A 14 -1.24 23.96 -47.98
N ILE A 15 -1.25 23.31 -46.82
CA ILE A 15 -2.10 23.71 -45.71
C ILE A 15 -1.23 24.38 -44.64
N ARG A 16 -1.35 25.70 -44.56
CA ARG A 16 -1.13 26.49 -43.33
C ARG A 16 -2.22 26.12 -42.32
N ARG A 17 -1.85 25.63 -41.13
CA ARG A 17 -2.63 25.73 -39.89
C ARG A 17 -1.62 25.96 -38.76
N SER A 18 -1.39 27.21 -38.38
CA SER A 18 -2.01 27.90 -37.24
C SER A 18 -1.62 27.26 -35.91
N ARG A 19 -0.72 27.96 -35.20
CA ARG A 19 -0.46 27.80 -33.76
C ARG A 19 -1.77 27.69 -32.97
N ARG A 20 -1.91 26.62 -32.20
CA ARG A 20 -2.51 26.62 -30.86
C ARG A 20 -1.74 25.61 -30.01
N SER A 21 -1.33 26.09 -28.85
CA SER A 21 -0.66 25.43 -27.73
C SER A 21 -1.38 24.19 -27.25
N LEU A 22 -0.62 23.14 -26.91
CA LEU A 22 -0.85 22.24 -25.79
C LEU A 22 0.34 21.25 -25.74
N ASP A 23 1.09 21.35 -24.65
CA ASP A 23 1.90 20.35 -23.93
C ASP A 23 2.50 19.18 -24.73
N VAL A 24 3.83 19.19 -24.83
CA VAL A 24 4.62 18.09 -25.39
C VAL A 24 5.04 17.19 -24.24
N THR A 25 4.49 15.99 -24.25
CA THR A 25 4.71 14.85 -23.38
C THR A 25 6.10 14.21 -23.58
N ALA A 26 6.67 13.70 -22.49
CA ALA A 26 8.00 13.08 -22.33
C ALA A 26 8.22 11.74 -23.09
N ALA A 27 7.94 11.66 -24.39
CA ALA A 27 7.94 10.38 -25.13
C ALA A 27 8.91 10.28 -26.32
N GLU A 28 9.97 11.09 -26.42
CA GLU A 28 10.88 11.04 -27.60
C GLU A 28 12.38 10.86 -27.31
N VAL A 29 12.81 10.32 -26.16
CA VAL A 29 14.23 9.96 -25.94
C VAL A 29 14.40 8.50 -25.52
N MET A 30 14.21 7.58 -26.48
CA MET A 30 14.80 6.24 -26.39
C MET A 30 15.55 5.93 -27.70
N GLU A 31 16.83 6.29 -27.76
CA GLU A 31 17.78 5.57 -28.61
C GLU A 31 18.61 4.63 -27.73
N ARG A 32 18.28 3.33 -27.83
CA ARG A 32 19.15 2.22 -27.45
C ARG A 32 20.57 2.46 -27.98
N ARG A 33 21.51 2.83 -27.11
CA ARG A 33 22.95 2.74 -27.42
C ARG A 33 23.56 1.54 -26.73
N VAL A 34 23.98 0.61 -27.57
CA VAL A 34 24.85 -0.52 -27.24
C VAL A 34 26.10 0.00 -26.51
N VAL A 35 26.28 -0.40 -25.26
CA VAL A 35 27.49 -0.14 -24.46
C VAL A 35 28.67 -0.88 -25.12
N PRO A 36 29.75 -0.21 -25.55
CA PRO A 36 30.96 -0.89 -25.96
C PRO A 36 31.64 -1.46 -24.72
N THR A 37 31.82 -2.77 -24.68
CA THR A 37 32.65 -3.45 -23.68
C THR A 37 34.08 -2.93 -23.79
N VAL A 38 34.49 -2.04 -22.89
CA VAL A 38 35.90 -1.66 -22.72
C VAL A 38 36.48 -2.56 -21.65
N LEU A 39 37.24 -3.55 -22.10
CA LEU A 39 38.11 -4.37 -21.23
C LEU A 39 39.13 -3.45 -20.53
N ALA A 40 38.93 -3.19 -19.24
CA ALA A 40 39.91 -2.52 -18.39
C ALA A 40 40.86 -3.53 -17.72
N PRO A 41 42.12 -3.16 -17.43
CA PRO A 41 43.10 -4.03 -16.80
C PRO A 41 42.72 -4.35 -15.34
N SER A 42 43.06 -5.55 -14.90
CA SER A 42 42.87 -6.05 -13.53
C SER A 42 43.36 -5.07 -12.44
N GLY A 43 42.47 -4.66 -11.53
CA GLY A 43 42.88 -4.33 -10.16
C GLY A 43 42.36 -3.05 -9.48
N THR A 44 41.32 -2.36 -9.96
CA THR A 44 40.73 -1.21 -9.25
C THR A 44 39.22 -1.14 -9.46
N SER A 45 38.46 -1.19 -8.37
CA SER A 45 37.02 -0.91 -8.28
C SER A 45 36.75 0.58 -8.44
N PHE A 46 35.63 0.98 -9.04
CA PHE A 46 35.25 2.38 -9.21
C PHE A 46 33.83 2.62 -8.66
N LEU A 47 33.64 3.72 -7.93
CA LEU A 47 32.32 4.28 -7.62
C LEU A 47 31.99 5.30 -8.71
N THR A 48 30.90 5.12 -9.46
CA THR A 48 30.39 6.14 -10.39
C THR A 48 29.08 6.65 -9.80
N ILE A 49 29.04 7.93 -9.42
CA ILE A 49 27.80 8.63 -9.07
C ILE A 49 27.37 9.38 -10.32
N GLN A 50 26.19 9.03 -10.85
CA GLN A 50 25.57 9.71 -11.99
C GLN A 50 24.54 10.69 -11.43
N ILE A 51 24.51 11.94 -11.92
CA ILE A 51 23.63 13.01 -11.45
C ILE A 51 22.90 13.55 -12.69
N THR A 52 21.76 12.95 -13.01
CA THR A 52 20.94 13.29 -14.18
C THR A 52 20.13 14.59 -13.96
N GLY A 53 19.64 15.24 -15.01
CA GLY A 53 18.74 16.39 -14.84
C GLY A 53 18.54 17.23 -16.10
N ASP A 54 17.31 17.26 -16.61
CA ASP A 54 16.89 18.11 -17.72
C ASP A 54 16.62 19.55 -17.22
N GLU A 55 17.43 20.48 -17.72
CA GLU A 55 17.48 21.91 -17.39
C GLU A 55 17.96 22.25 -15.95
N SER A 56 19.22 22.72 -15.90
CA SER A 56 19.95 23.35 -14.79
C SER A 56 20.64 22.45 -13.76
N VAL A 57 21.92 22.18 -14.06
CA VAL A 57 23.07 22.04 -13.15
C VAL A 57 22.73 22.10 -11.66
N ALA A 58 22.76 20.95 -10.99
CA ALA A 58 22.96 20.87 -9.55
C ALA A 58 24.22 20.07 -9.23
N VAL A 59 25.38 20.58 -9.69
CA VAL A 59 26.58 20.42 -8.86
C VAL A 59 26.39 21.37 -7.69
N LEU A 60 25.88 20.82 -6.58
CA LEU A 60 25.81 21.40 -5.23
C LEU A 60 26.27 22.88 -5.15
N ASP A 61 25.34 23.83 -5.22
CA ASP A 61 25.68 25.25 -5.17
C ASP A 61 25.84 25.73 -3.70
N ASP A 62 27.08 25.86 -3.23
CA ASP A 62 27.44 26.63 -2.02
C ASP A 62 27.42 28.16 -2.27
N GLY A 63 26.80 28.60 -3.37
CA GLY A 63 27.00 29.89 -4.00
C GLY A 63 28.20 29.93 -4.96
N SER A 64 28.90 28.81 -5.15
CA SER A 64 30.00 28.61 -6.10
C SER A 64 30.01 27.27 -6.87
N GLY A 65 29.00 26.40 -6.74
CA GLY A 65 28.81 25.18 -7.54
C GLY A 65 29.76 24.00 -7.29
N ASN A 66 29.95 23.54 -6.04
CA ASN A 66 30.84 22.41 -5.67
C ASN A 66 30.14 21.24 -4.96
N LEU A 67 30.38 19.99 -5.41
CA LEU A 67 29.93 18.77 -4.73
C LEU A 67 30.62 18.57 -3.36
N VAL A 68 29.84 18.56 -2.27
CA VAL A 68 30.29 18.22 -0.90
C VAL A 68 29.97 16.77 -0.59
N VAL A 69 31.02 15.97 -0.46
CA VAL A 69 30.94 14.59 0.00
C VAL A 69 31.58 14.52 1.38
N THR A 70 30.82 14.09 2.38
CA THR A 70 31.37 13.83 3.71
C THR A 70 31.78 12.37 3.81
N VAL A 71 33.04 12.12 4.14
CA VAL A 71 33.56 10.76 4.34
C VAL A 71 34.11 10.65 5.76
N ASN A 72 33.52 9.77 6.58
CA ASN A 72 33.86 9.63 8.01
C ASN A 72 33.83 10.97 8.79
N GLY A 73 32.84 11.83 8.51
CA GLY A 73 32.70 13.13 9.16
C GLY A 73 33.71 14.19 8.71
N VAL A 74 34.45 13.95 7.61
CA VAL A 74 35.33 14.93 6.98
C VAL A 74 34.77 15.33 5.63
N ASP A 75 34.37 16.59 5.52
CA ASP A 75 33.87 17.17 4.27
C ASP A 75 35.01 17.22 3.23
N ARG A 76 34.74 16.70 2.04
CA ARG A 76 35.58 16.83 0.86
C ARG A 76 34.81 17.59 -0.21
N PHE A 77 35.45 18.63 -0.73
CA PHE A 77 34.96 19.44 -1.83
C PHE A 77 35.58 18.89 -3.11
N TYR A 78 34.75 18.40 -4.01
CA TYR A 78 35.19 17.93 -5.33
C TYR A 78 35.00 19.06 -6.34
N ASP A 79 36.11 19.67 -6.73
CA ASP A 79 36.21 20.61 -7.85
C ASP A 79 36.49 19.81 -9.13
N GLY A 80 35.60 19.89 -10.12
CA GLY A 80 35.74 19.20 -11.42
C GLY A 80 34.91 17.93 -11.60
N VAL A 81 33.61 18.02 -11.34
CA VAL A 81 32.62 17.03 -11.83
C VAL A 81 32.55 17.18 -13.37
N THR A 82 32.82 16.11 -14.12
CA THR A 82 32.87 16.15 -15.59
C THR A 82 32.01 15.07 -16.19
N ASP A 83 31.16 15.45 -17.15
CA ASP A 83 30.39 14.56 -18.03
C ASP A 83 31.33 13.68 -18.87
N ASN A 84 31.60 12.44 -18.44
CA ASN A 84 32.55 11.56 -19.12
C ASN A 84 31.90 10.70 -20.20
N ASP A 85 30.58 10.58 -20.23
CA ASP A 85 29.84 9.76 -21.20
C ASP A 85 29.04 10.57 -22.24
N GLY A 86 28.94 11.89 -22.03
CA GLY A 86 28.38 12.88 -22.94
C GLY A 86 26.86 12.96 -22.88
N ASP A 87 26.24 12.54 -21.78
CA ASP A 87 24.80 12.52 -21.56
C ASP A 87 24.25 13.89 -21.06
N GLY A 88 25.12 14.84 -20.74
CA GLY A 88 24.77 16.15 -20.21
C GLY A 88 24.95 16.29 -18.69
N ASN A 89 25.37 15.23 -18.01
CA ASN A 89 25.35 15.09 -16.56
C ASN A 89 26.74 15.08 -15.94
N ALA A 90 26.82 15.44 -14.66
CA ALA A 90 28.11 15.60 -14.01
C ALA A 90 28.50 14.31 -13.26
N ASP A 91 29.50 13.57 -13.75
CA ASP A 91 30.00 12.36 -13.06
C ASP A 91 30.98 12.69 -11.92
N ALA A 92 30.78 12.08 -10.75
CA ALA A 92 31.75 12.08 -9.65
C ALA A 92 32.28 10.67 -9.38
N ARG A 93 33.62 10.53 -9.32
CA ARG A 93 34.29 9.27 -8.95
C ARG A 93 34.97 9.37 -7.59
N ILE A 94 34.59 8.52 -6.65
CA ILE A 94 35.09 8.55 -5.27
C ILE A 94 35.80 7.23 -4.96
N ASN A 95 37.10 7.30 -4.67
CA ASN A 95 37.88 6.14 -4.21
C ASN A 95 37.85 6.06 -2.67
N LEU A 96 37.38 4.94 -2.13
CA LEU A 96 37.32 4.67 -0.69
C LEU A 96 38.24 3.49 -0.35
N ASN A 97 39.03 3.61 0.72
CA ASN A 97 40.16 2.70 1.00
C ASN A 97 39.97 1.86 2.30
N ALA A 98 38.78 1.90 2.93
CA ALA A 98 38.41 1.18 4.15
C ALA A 98 36.88 1.20 4.36
N VAL A 99 36.36 0.59 5.44
CA VAL A 99 34.96 0.78 5.90
C VAL A 99 34.75 2.26 6.21
N GLN A 100 33.87 2.91 5.47
CA GLN A 100 33.60 4.34 5.57
C GLN A 100 32.09 4.57 5.51
N THR A 101 31.59 5.56 6.25
CA THR A 101 30.25 6.11 6.00
C THR A 101 30.38 7.20 4.95
N LEU A 102 29.51 7.14 3.94
CA LEU A 102 29.43 8.13 2.86
C LEU A 102 28.16 8.96 3.08
N THR A 103 28.32 10.28 3.23
CA THR A 103 27.17 11.19 3.27
C THR A 103 27.24 12.17 2.11
N ILE A 104 26.18 12.20 1.32
CA ILE A 104 25.94 13.16 0.24
C ILE A 104 24.94 14.17 0.79
N LYS A 105 25.32 15.45 0.85
CA LYS A 105 24.47 16.50 1.40
C LYS A 105 24.28 17.64 0.42
N ALA A 106 23.04 18.00 0.15
CA ALA A 106 22.71 19.38 -0.16
C ALA A 106 22.97 20.23 1.08
N THR A 107 23.89 21.19 0.98
CA THR A 107 24.45 21.88 2.16
C THR A 107 23.55 22.96 2.77
N SER A 108 22.28 23.07 2.38
CA SER A 108 21.31 23.83 3.17
C SER A 108 19.85 23.45 2.91
N SER A 109 19.05 23.40 3.97
CA SER A 109 17.57 23.30 3.96
C SER A 109 16.85 24.56 3.41
N SER A 110 17.58 25.40 2.69
CA SER A 110 17.11 26.62 2.01
C SER A 110 17.34 26.60 0.50
N ILE A 111 17.90 25.52 -0.05
CA ILE A 111 18.04 25.30 -1.48
C ILE A 111 16.72 24.73 -1.99
N THR A 112 16.09 25.45 -2.93
CA THR A 112 14.84 25.08 -3.60
C THR A 112 15.11 24.46 -4.99
N ALA A 113 16.32 23.97 -5.22
CA ALA A 113 16.71 23.40 -6.50
C ALA A 113 16.39 21.91 -6.47
N ASN A 114 15.84 21.42 -7.58
CA ASN A 114 15.59 19.99 -7.82
C ASN A 114 16.93 19.29 -8.06
N ASN A 115 17.19 18.20 -7.36
CA ASN A 115 18.42 17.41 -7.43
C ASN A 115 18.10 16.00 -7.90
N GLU A 116 18.95 15.42 -8.74
CA GLU A 116 18.90 14.00 -9.08
C GLU A 116 20.16 13.30 -8.55
N ILE A 117 20.01 12.19 -7.84
CA ILE A 117 21.12 11.44 -7.25
C ILE A 117 20.96 9.98 -7.63
N ASP A 118 21.87 9.43 -8.43
CA ASP A 118 21.83 8.03 -8.86
C ASP A 118 22.99 7.22 -8.24
N LEU A 119 22.63 6.23 -7.41
CA LEU A 119 23.51 5.31 -6.71
C LEU A 119 23.51 3.90 -7.33
N ARG A 120 22.84 3.66 -8.46
CA ARG A 120 22.85 2.35 -9.15
C ARG A 120 24.22 2.00 -9.73
N GLY A 121 25.06 3.01 -9.95
CA GLY A 121 26.43 2.85 -10.46
C GLY A 121 27.46 2.33 -9.44
N ILE A 122 27.05 1.98 -8.22
CA ILE A 122 27.93 1.43 -7.19
C ILE A 122 28.24 -0.04 -7.51
N SER A 123 29.52 -0.38 -7.78
CA SER A 123 29.96 -1.78 -7.98
C SER A 123 31.01 -2.21 -6.94
N GLU A 124 30.86 -3.42 -6.37
CA GLU A 124 31.86 -4.06 -5.51
C GLU A 124 32.96 -4.78 -6.31
N ASP A 125 33.60 -4.10 -7.26
CA ASP A 125 34.66 -4.73 -8.07
C ASP A 125 35.99 -4.89 -7.32
N GLY A 126 36.03 -5.58 -6.17
CA GLY A 126 37.27 -6.08 -5.56
C GLY A 126 37.23 -6.30 -4.03
N PRO A 127 38.25 -6.96 -3.46
CA PRO A 127 38.16 -7.63 -2.15
C PRO A 127 38.17 -6.71 -0.90
N TRP A 128 37.94 -5.41 -1.06
CA TRP A 128 38.17 -4.41 0.01
C TRP A 128 37.12 -3.31 0.16
N LEU A 129 36.04 -3.30 -0.61
CA LEU A 129 34.96 -2.33 -0.38
C LEU A 129 33.90 -2.99 0.52
N LEU A 130 33.87 -2.57 1.79
CA LEU A 130 32.75 -2.82 2.69
C LEU A 130 32.25 -1.43 3.06
N LEU A 131 31.38 -0.86 2.22
CA LEU A 131 30.75 0.40 2.54
C LEU A 131 29.52 0.06 3.39
N SER A 132 29.51 0.49 4.65
CA SER A 132 28.53 0.03 5.64
C SER A 132 27.21 0.81 5.61
N GLY A 133 27.04 1.70 4.64
CA GLY A 133 25.82 2.48 4.41
C GLY A 133 26.09 3.86 3.81
N VAL A 134 25.08 4.38 3.09
CA VAL A 134 25.05 5.73 2.50
C VAL A 134 23.96 6.54 3.15
N THR A 135 24.23 7.83 3.39
CA THR A 135 23.19 8.78 3.75
C THR A 135 23.08 9.87 2.69
N VAL A 136 21.89 10.07 2.16
CA VAL A 136 21.55 11.13 1.19
C VAL A 136 20.65 12.15 1.86
N GLN A 137 20.97 13.43 1.69
CA GLN A 137 20.12 14.55 2.10
C GLN A 137 19.91 15.43 0.86
N ALA A 138 18.74 15.30 0.22
CA ALA A 138 18.47 15.83 -1.11
C ALA A 138 18.18 17.35 -1.07
N GLY A 139 17.39 17.84 -0.11
CA GLY A 139 17.33 19.27 0.19
C GLY A 139 15.94 19.82 0.40
N GLY A 140 15.47 20.66 -0.51
CA GLY A 140 14.24 21.43 -0.35
C GLY A 140 13.58 21.82 -1.69
N GLY A 141 14.01 21.23 -2.79
CA GLY A 141 13.34 21.25 -4.08
C GLY A 141 12.75 19.88 -4.36
N ASN A 142 12.13 19.68 -5.52
CA ASN A 142 11.58 18.39 -5.90
C ASN A 142 12.72 17.50 -6.39
N ASP A 143 13.17 16.58 -5.55
CA ASP A 143 14.37 15.80 -5.73
C ASP A 143 14.04 14.39 -6.24
N THR A 144 15.02 13.72 -6.85
CA THR A 144 14.92 12.34 -7.30
C THR A 144 16.16 11.58 -6.87
N VAL A 145 15.99 10.52 -6.10
CA VAL A 145 17.09 9.69 -5.60
C VAL A 145 16.86 8.25 -6.02
N PHE A 146 17.79 7.70 -6.79
CA PHE A 146 17.87 6.28 -7.09
C PHE A 146 18.93 5.65 -6.20
N GLY A 147 18.52 4.68 -5.39
CA GLY A 147 19.38 3.87 -4.57
C GLY A 147 20.08 2.78 -5.37
N SER A 148 20.61 1.74 -4.72
CA SER A 148 21.55 0.82 -5.37
C SER A 148 20.94 -0.56 -5.53
N ASP A 149 21.34 -1.28 -6.57
CA ASP A 149 20.88 -2.65 -6.82
C ASP A 149 21.66 -3.72 -5.99
N LEU A 150 22.44 -3.32 -4.97
CA LEU A 150 23.27 -4.21 -4.17
C LEU A 150 22.58 -4.62 -2.86
N THR A 151 22.16 -5.88 -2.74
CA THR A 151 21.43 -6.42 -1.57
C THR A 151 22.14 -6.31 -0.22
N THR A 152 23.47 -6.11 -0.19
CA THR A 152 24.22 -5.93 1.06
C THR A 152 24.36 -4.48 1.49
N PHE A 153 23.66 -3.56 0.81
CA PHE A 153 23.98 -2.15 0.83
C PHE A 153 22.80 -1.25 1.19
N ASN A 154 22.67 -1.02 2.49
CA ASN A 154 21.60 -0.21 3.08
C ASN A 154 21.85 1.29 2.94
N GLN A 155 20.77 2.05 2.80
CA GLN A 155 20.76 3.47 2.55
C GLN A 155 19.85 4.21 3.51
N VAL A 156 20.14 5.48 3.72
CA VAL A 156 19.28 6.40 4.45
C VAL A 156 19.09 7.64 3.59
N VAL A 157 17.91 7.83 3.02
CA VAL A 157 17.61 8.93 2.10
C VAL A 157 16.61 9.87 2.76
N TYR A 158 16.92 11.16 2.73
CA TYR A 158 16.02 12.24 3.14
C TYR A 158 15.76 13.13 1.93
N GLY A 159 14.52 13.23 1.48
CA GLY A 159 14.06 14.14 0.43
C GLY A 159 14.12 15.58 0.90
N GLY A 160 13.30 15.90 1.91
CA GLY A 160 13.37 17.15 2.66
C GLY A 160 12.10 17.99 2.50
N ARG A 161 12.10 18.96 1.59
CA ARG A 161 10.88 19.67 1.21
C ARG A 161 10.72 19.58 -0.30
N GLY A 162 9.50 19.67 -0.78
CA GLY A 162 9.21 19.53 -2.21
C GLY A 162 8.57 18.18 -2.45
N ASP A 163 8.10 17.96 -3.68
CA ASP A 163 7.53 16.67 -4.07
C ASP A 163 8.68 15.80 -4.59
N ASP A 164 9.16 14.86 -3.76
CA ASP A 164 10.37 14.07 -3.98
C ASP A 164 10.06 12.67 -4.52
N VAL A 165 11.01 12.06 -5.25
CA VAL A 165 10.96 10.66 -5.70
C VAL A 165 12.16 9.91 -5.14
N LEU A 166 11.94 9.01 -4.20
CA LEU A 166 12.99 8.26 -3.51
C LEU A 166 12.84 6.77 -3.78
N ILE A 167 13.88 6.12 -4.28
CA ILE A 167 13.90 4.69 -4.59
C ILE A 167 15.08 4.07 -3.83
N GLY A 168 14.84 3.10 -2.94
CA GLY A 168 15.88 2.46 -2.13
C GLY A 168 16.74 1.47 -2.92
N GLY A 169 16.09 0.64 -3.72
CA GLY A 169 16.76 -0.41 -4.47
C GLY A 169 16.85 -1.69 -3.65
N ALA A 170 17.94 -2.43 -3.78
CA ALA A 170 18.13 -3.62 -2.96
C ALA A 170 18.84 -3.28 -1.65
N GLY A 171 18.47 -3.97 -0.57
CA GLY A 171 19.02 -3.76 0.77
C GLY A 171 17.92 -3.39 1.76
N ASN A 172 18.29 -3.13 3.02
CA ASN A 172 17.33 -2.66 4.02
C ASN A 172 17.51 -1.15 4.20
N ASP A 173 16.72 -0.38 3.48
CA ASP A 173 16.82 1.06 3.32
C ASP A 173 15.89 1.83 4.25
N VAL A 174 16.20 3.11 4.45
CA VAL A 174 15.36 4.07 5.18
C VAL A 174 15.12 5.26 4.28
N LEU A 175 13.88 5.44 3.84
CA LEU A 175 13.47 6.54 2.98
C LEU A 175 12.55 7.48 3.75
N ASN A 176 12.83 8.78 3.70
CA ASN A 176 12.02 9.81 4.33
C ASN A 176 11.74 10.94 3.32
N GLY A 177 10.49 11.10 2.92
CA GLY A 177 10.02 12.11 1.98
C GLY A 177 10.18 13.51 2.56
N GLY A 178 9.42 13.83 3.60
CA GLY A 178 9.54 15.09 4.33
C GLY A 178 8.28 15.94 4.17
N ASP A 179 8.43 17.21 3.77
CA ASP A 179 7.28 18.08 3.46
C ASP A 179 7.00 18.04 1.95
N GLY A 180 5.82 17.66 1.48
CA GLY A 180 5.47 17.62 0.06
C GLY A 180 4.64 16.38 -0.26
N ASN A 181 4.27 16.20 -1.52
CA ASN A 181 3.65 14.95 -1.97
C ASN A 181 4.74 14.07 -2.57
N ASP A 182 5.25 13.14 -1.77
CA ASP A 182 6.43 12.36 -2.09
C ASP A 182 6.06 10.98 -2.67
N SER A 183 6.98 10.41 -3.46
CA SER A 183 6.89 9.04 -3.97
C SER A 183 8.08 8.23 -3.47
N LEU A 184 7.82 7.28 -2.57
CA LEU A 184 8.83 6.45 -1.92
C LEU A 184 8.66 5.00 -2.34
N VAL A 185 9.73 4.37 -2.82
CA VAL A 185 9.74 2.94 -3.15
C VAL A 185 10.93 2.24 -2.54
N GLY A 186 10.68 1.24 -1.69
CA GLY A 186 11.71 0.42 -1.04
C GLY A 186 12.46 -0.47 -2.04
N GLN A 187 11.71 -1.35 -2.72
CA GLN A 187 12.17 -2.52 -3.48
C GLN A 187 12.56 -3.68 -2.58
N ALA A 188 13.73 -4.30 -2.79
CA ALA A 188 14.01 -5.61 -2.22
C ALA A 188 14.74 -5.48 -0.87
N GLY A 189 14.23 -6.14 0.17
CA GLY A 189 14.79 -6.11 1.52
C GLY A 189 13.82 -5.48 2.51
N ASP A 190 14.15 -5.51 3.81
CA ASP A 190 13.25 -4.94 4.83
C ASP A 190 13.48 -3.43 4.94
N ASP A 191 12.56 -2.65 4.39
CA ASP A 191 12.67 -1.20 4.26
C ASP A 191 11.85 -0.44 5.30
N ALA A 192 12.25 0.82 5.55
CA ALA A 192 11.49 1.76 6.37
C ALA A 192 11.15 3.01 5.56
N LEU A 193 9.88 3.18 5.20
CA LEU A 193 9.38 4.29 4.40
C LEU A 193 8.58 5.25 5.27
N LEU A 194 8.92 6.53 5.21
CA LEU A 194 8.25 7.60 5.94
C LEU A 194 7.86 8.70 4.94
N GLY A 195 6.58 8.83 4.63
CA GLY A 195 6.05 9.84 3.71
C GLY A 195 6.30 11.24 4.26
N GLY A 196 5.60 11.58 5.34
CA GLY A 196 5.83 12.83 6.07
C GLY A 196 4.58 13.70 6.06
N ALA A 197 4.67 14.89 5.48
CA ALA A 197 3.56 15.83 5.43
C ALA A 197 3.18 16.13 3.99
N GLY A 198 1.98 15.75 3.60
CA GLY A 198 1.44 15.85 2.25
C GLY A 198 0.84 14.51 1.86
N ASN A 199 0.32 14.42 0.64
CA ASN A 199 -0.32 13.21 0.16
C ASN A 199 0.71 12.36 -0.58
N ASP A 200 1.19 11.33 0.08
CA ASP A 200 2.34 10.56 -0.35
C ASP A 200 1.92 9.26 -1.06
N VAL A 201 2.82 8.74 -1.90
CA VAL A 201 2.71 7.41 -2.51
C VAL A 201 3.87 6.56 -2.03
N LEU A 202 3.59 5.52 -1.26
CA LEU A 202 4.60 4.66 -0.66
C LEU A 202 4.38 3.22 -1.14
N GLY A 203 5.45 2.47 -1.37
CA GLY A 203 5.31 1.04 -1.59
C GLY A 203 6.60 0.27 -1.74
N ALA A 204 6.49 -1.05 -1.83
CA ALA A 204 7.63 -1.92 -2.11
C ALA A 204 8.03 -1.88 -3.60
N GLN A 205 7.09 -1.67 -4.54
CA GLN A 205 7.39 -1.75 -5.97
C GLN A 205 7.08 -0.48 -6.76
N ILE A 206 7.91 -0.18 -7.77
CA ILE A 206 7.63 0.88 -8.76
C ILE A 206 6.45 0.41 -9.64
N ILE A 207 5.33 1.13 -9.60
CA ILE A 207 4.23 0.92 -10.55
C ILE A 207 4.61 1.52 -11.92
N GLU A 208 5.56 0.91 -12.64
CA GLU A 208 5.92 1.30 -14.01
C GLU A 208 5.17 0.42 -15.05
N ASP A 209 4.25 1.06 -15.79
CA ASP A 209 3.66 0.63 -17.08
C ASP A 209 3.39 -0.88 -17.27
N GLY A 210 2.85 -1.54 -16.23
CA GLY A 210 2.36 -2.92 -16.33
C GLY A 210 3.41 -3.97 -16.70
N SER A 211 4.71 -3.65 -16.56
CA SER A 211 5.77 -4.64 -16.59
C SER A 211 6.47 -4.64 -15.25
N ALA A 212 6.20 -5.67 -14.44
CA ALA A 212 7.02 -6.05 -13.29
C ALA A 212 8.50 -6.04 -13.72
N ALA A 213 9.16 -4.91 -13.48
CA ALA A 213 10.53 -4.69 -13.89
C ALA A 213 11.41 -5.21 -12.77
N GLY A 214 11.71 -6.51 -12.85
CA GLY A 214 12.59 -7.19 -11.91
C GLY A 214 11.82 -8.17 -11.05
N ASP A 215 12.14 -9.43 -11.26
CA ASP A 215 11.91 -10.54 -10.34
C ASP A 215 12.64 -10.23 -9.02
N TYR A 216 12.09 -9.33 -8.21
CA TYR A 216 12.40 -9.21 -6.79
C TYR A 216 11.39 -10.09 -6.07
N THR A 217 11.61 -11.41 -6.12
CA THR A 217 10.82 -12.41 -5.39
C THR A 217 11.18 -12.48 -3.91
N GLU A 218 11.67 -11.36 -3.36
CA GLU A 218 12.24 -11.22 -2.01
C GLU A 218 11.88 -9.84 -1.43
N ASP A 219 10.67 -9.35 -1.68
CA ASP A 219 10.15 -8.18 -0.96
C ASP A 219 10.19 -8.49 0.55
N GLY A 220 10.65 -7.52 1.34
CA GLY A 220 11.00 -7.71 2.74
C GLY A 220 9.79 -7.66 3.66
N ASN A 221 10.05 -7.47 4.95
CA ASN A 221 9.02 -7.12 5.92
C ASN A 221 9.18 -5.62 6.21
N ASP A 222 8.37 -4.81 5.56
CA ASP A 222 8.53 -3.37 5.49
C ASP A 222 7.81 -2.66 6.64
N ASN A 223 8.29 -1.45 6.96
CA ASN A 223 7.66 -0.56 7.92
C ASN A 223 7.33 0.76 7.23
N ILE A 224 6.07 0.92 6.86
CA ILE A 224 5.58 2.01 6.03
C ILE A 224 4.69 2.93 6.84
N LYS A 225 4.97 4.23 6.77
CA LYS A 225 4.26 5.27 7.52
C LYS A 225 3.90 6.45 6.61
N GLY A 226 2.61 6.66 6.36
CA GLY A 226 2.12 7.83 5.61
C GLY A 226 2.34 9.13 6.37
N GLN A 227 1.87 9.16 7.63
CA GLN A 227 1.90 10.28 8.58
C GLN A 227 0.80 11.33 8.39
N ILE A 228 1.02 12.45 7.71
CA ILE A 228 0.01 13.52 7.61
C ILE A 228 -0.33 13.72 6.15
N GLY A 229 -1.58 13.47 5.80
CA GLY A 229 -2.10 13.65 4.45
C GLY A 229 -2.97 12.48 4.07
N ASN A 230 -3.44 12.47 2.83
CA ASN A 230 -4.17 11.34 2.28
C ASN A 230 -3.18 10.51 1.47
N ASP A 231 -2.71 9.43 2.06
CA ASP A 231 -1.61 8.64 1.57
C ASP A 231 -2.10 7.40 0.81
N SER A 232 -1.29 6.96 -0.16
CA SER A 232 -1.54 5.73 -0.93
C SER A 232 -0.38 4.77 -0.68
N VAL A 233 -0.67 3.62 -0.07
CA VAL A 233 0.32 2.62 0.28
C VAL A 233 0.01 1.28 -0.40
N ASP A 234 1.03 0.68 -1.00
CA ASP A 234 1.03 -0.70 -1.51
C ASP A 234 2.31 -1.40 -1.03
N ALA A 235 2.19 -2.23 0.02
CA ALA A 235 3.37 -2.81 0.66
C ALA A 235 3.93 -4.05 -0.06
N GLY A 236 3.23 -4.59 -1.06
CA GLY A 236 3.78 -5.66 -1.91
C GLY A 236 3.70 -7.05 -1.28
N SER A 237 4.77 -7.82 -1.31
CA SER A 237 4.82 -9.11 -0.59
C SER A 237 5.64 -8.94 0.69
N GLY A 238 5.30 -9.62 1.77
CA GLY A 238 6.03 -9.42 3.02
C GLY A 238 5.34 -9.97 4.25
N ASN A 239 5.68 -9.42 5.42
CA ASN A 239 4.80 -9.40 6.58
C ASN A 239 4.97 -7.99 7.13
N ASP A 240 4.20 -7.09 6.55
CA ASP A 240 4.46 -5.68 6.57
C ASP A 240 3.75 -5.01 7.74
N ARG A 241 4.27 -3.84 8.10
CA ARG A 241 3.67 -2.97 9.10
C ARG A 241 3.33 -1.63 8.47
N LEU A 242 2.04 -1.38 8.33
CA LEU A 242 1.50 -0.15 7.75
C LEU A 242 0.85 0.72 8.83
N ASP A 243 1.02 2.03 8.69
CA ASP A 243 0.48 3.08 9.55
C ASP A 243 0.13 4.28 8.67
N GLY A 244 -1.14 4.45 8.32
CA GLY A 244 -1.62 5.52 7.43
C GLY A 244 -1.37 6.89 8.05
N GLY A 245 -1.97 7.13 9.22
CA GLY A 245 -1.69 8.28 10.05
C GLY A 245 -2.88 9.22 10.17
N ASP A 246 -2.74 10.47 9.74
CA ASP A 246 -3.78 11.50 9.77
C ASP A 246 -4.18 11.85 8.33
N GLY A 247 -5.42 11.57 7.95
CA GLY A 247 -6.01 11.88 6.65
C GLY A 247 -6.77 10.66 6.13
N ASN A 248 -7.35 10.77 4.93
CA ASN A 248 -8.11 9.67 4.36
C ASN A 248 -7.18 8.84 3.47
N ASP A 249 -6.73 7.71 3.98
CA ASP A 249 -5.67 6.89 3.41
C ASP A 249 -6.23 5.74 2.56
N THR A 250 -5.41 5.24 1.64
CA THR A 250 -5.68 4.02 0.88
C THR A 250 -4.50 3.07 1.08
N LEU A 251 -4.74 1.98 1.80
CA LEU A 251 -3.72 1.04 2.25
C LEU A 251 -4.01 -0.35 1.66
N THR A 252 -3.05 -0.88 0.91
CA THR A 252 -3.01 -2.28 0.47
C THR A 252 -1.80 -2.93 1.12
N ALA A 253 -2.04 -3.93 1.97
CA ALA A 253 -0.96 -4.62 2.67
C ALA A 253 -0.25 -5.59 1.71
N GLY A 254 -1.01 -6.35 0.92
CA GLY A 254 -0.48 -7.23 -0.10
C GLY A 254 -0.28 -8.64 0.44
N GLU A 255 0.68 -9.39 -0.09
CA GLU A 255 0.83 -10.81 0.29
C GLU A 255 1.53 -10.96 1.65
N GLY A 256 1.04 -11.88 2.48
CA GLY A 256 1.67 -12.31 3.73
C GLY A 256 1.01 -11.69 4.96
N ASN A 257 1.46 -12.05 6.18
CA ASN A 257 0.68 -11.73 7.39
C ASN A 257 1.00 -10.30 7.86
N ASP A 258 0.10 -9.39 7.56
CA ASP A 258 0.36 -7.98 7.71
C ASP A 258 -0.28 -7.38 8.96
N PHE A 259 0.26 -6.25 9.39
CA PHE A 259 -0.32 -5.43 10.45
C PHE A 259 -0.59 -4.03 9.93
N VAL A 260 -1.87 -3.69 9.79
CA VAL A 260 -2.32 -2.40 9.30
C VAL A 260 -2.99 -1.59 10.42
N THR A 261 -2.65 -0.32 10.49
CA THR A 261 -3.36 0.71 11.27
C THR A 261 -3.65 1.87 10.33
N ALA A 262 -4.92 2.14 10.06
CA ALA A 262 -5.30 3.18 9.11
C ALA A 262 -5.11 4.57 9.72
N GLY A 263 -5.68 4.80 10.90
CA GLY A 263 -5.35 5.96 11.74
C GLY A 263 -6.55 6.87 11.91
N LYS A 264 -6.42 8.16 11.56
CA LYS A 264 -7.54 9.10 11.60
C LYS A 264 -7.96 9.47 10.19
N GLY A 265 -9.22 9.32 9.87
CA GLY A 265 -9.79 9.70 8.58
C GLY A 265 -10.78 8.65 8.14
N ASP A 266 -11.49 8.90 7.05
CA ASP A 266 -12.29 7.83 6.44
C ASP A 266 -11.37 7.07 5.48
N ASP A 267 -10.90 5.89 5.89
CA ASP A 267 -9.83 5.15 5.24
C ASP A 267 -10.34 3.99 4.39
N VAL A 268 -9.50 3.55 3.45
CA VAL A 268 -9.72 2.33 2.66
C VAL A 268 -8.58 1.37 2.92
N VAL A 269 -8.89 0.21 3.50
CA VAL A 269 -7.92 -0.82 3.85
C VAL A 269 -8.24 -2.11 3.13
N GLN A 270 -7.22 -2.68 2.50
CA GLN A 270 -7.23 -4.01 1.91
C GLN A 270 -6.07 -4.80 2.51
N GLY A 271 -6.36 -5.93 3.16
CA GLY A 271 -5.35 -6.87 3.63
C GLY A 271 -4.58 -7.42 2.45
N ASP A 272 -5.23 -8.32 1.70
CA ASP A 272 -4.56 -9.01 0.60
C ASP A 272 -4.88 -8.50 -0.81
N ASN A 273 -4.03 -8.87 -1.78
CA ASN A 273 -4.34 -8.69 -3.19
C ASN A 273 -5.59 -9.50 -3.59
N ALA A 274 -6.44 -8.95 -4.46
CA ALA A 274 -7.72 -9.59 -4.85
C ALA A 274 -7.58 -10.89 -5.70
N SER A 275 -6.40 -11.52 -5.75
CA SER A 275 -6.11 -12.74 -6.52
C SER A 275 -5.83 -13.91 -5.57
N PRO A 276 -6.42 -15.10 -5.77
CA PRO A 276 -6.23 -16.29 -4.91
C PRO A 276 -4.86 -16.97 -5.13
N ASP A 277 -3.79 -16.17 -5.19
CA ASP A 277 -2.45 -16.64 -5.52
C ASP A 277 -1.73 -17.19 -4.28
N VAL A 278 -0.51 -17.70 -4.45
CA VAL A 278 0.25 -18.33 -3.37
C VAL A 278 0.95 -17.23 -2.58
N GLY A 279 0.25 -16.64 -1.61
CA GLY A 279 0.77 -15.50 -0.86
C GLY A 279 -0.13 -15.06 0.29
N ASP A 280 -1.40 -15.43 0.25
CA ASP A 280 -2.44 -15.01 1.20
C ASP A 280 -1.99 -15.10 2.68
N GLY A 281 -2.13 -13.97 3.36
CA GLY A 281 -1.77 -13.74 4.74
C GLY A 281 -2.96 -13.83 5.69
N ASN A 282 -2.68 -14.07 6.96
CA ASN A 282 -3.67 -13.85 8.01
C ASN A 282 -3.40 -12.47 8.61
N ASP A 283 -4.18 -11.48 8.22
CA ASP A 283 -3.87 -10.08 8.50
C ASP A 283 -4.47 -9.60 9.82
N THR A 284 -3.89 -8.52 10.34
CA THR A 284 -4.49 -7.73 11.43
C THR A 284 -4.74 -6.32 10.94
N LEU A 285 -6.01 -5.98 10.70
CA LEU A 285 -6.45 -4.72 10.11
C LEU A 285 -7.20 -3.88 11.15
N ASN A 286 -6.78 -2.63 11.35
CA ASN A 286 -7.47 -1.68 12.24
C ASN A 286 -7.77 -0.37 11.48
N GLY A 287 -9.04 0.03 11.39
CA GLY A 287 -9.46 1.31 10.82
C GLY A 287 -9.18 2.51 11.75
N ASP A 288 -9.22 2.26 13.06
CA ASP A 288 -9.01 3.27 14.11
C ASP A 288 -10.12 4.33 14.18
N ALA A 289 -10.07 5.47 13.49
CA ALA A 289 -11.04 6.54 13.68
C ALA A 289 -11.50 7.20 12.38
N GLY A 290 -12.78 7.07 12.09
CA GLY A 290 -13.46 7.57 10.91
C GLY A 290 -14.39 6.48 10.37
N ASN A 291 -15.01 6.73 9.21
CA ASN A 291 -15.90 5.72 8.61
C ASN A 291 -15.11 4.93 7.59
N ASP A 292 -14.62 3.77 7.99
CA ASP A 292 -13.62 3.03 7.23
C ASP A 292 -14.26 1.98 6.32
N LEU A 293 -13.60 1.72 5.20
CA LEU A 293 -13.89 0.60 4.32
C LEU A 293 -12.75 -0.41 4.42
N ILE A 294 -13.00 -1.53 5.08
CA ILE A 294 -11.98 -2.56 5.33
C ILE A 294 -12.38 -3.87 4.65
N SER A 295 -11.43 -4.47 3.93
CA SER A 295 -11.55 -5.80 3.33
C SER A 295 -10.36 -6.65 3.74
N GLY A 296 -10.60 -7.74 4.47
CA GLY A 296 -9.58 -8.76 4.76
C GLY A 296 -9.01 -9.36 3.47
N SER A 297 -9.91 -9.71 2.56
CA SER A 297 -9.63 -10.35 1.27
C SER A 297 -9.42 -11.85 1.43
N TYR A 298 -8.22 -12.40 1.26
CA TYR A 298 -7.99 -13.84 1.43
C TYR A 298 -7.25 -14.09 2.74
N GLY A 299 -7.41 -15.29 3.30
CA GLY A 299 -6.76 -15.68 4.56
C GLY A 299 -7.67 -15.51 5.78
N ASP A 300 -7.22 -16.02 6.94
CA ASP A 300 -8.02 -15.93 8.17
C ASP A 300 -7.69 -14.61 8.89
N ASP A 301 -8.51 -13.57 8.69
CA ASP A 301 -8.19 -12.20 9.09
C ASP A 301 -8.73 -11.80 10.46
N LEU A 302 -8.02 -10.89 11.13
CA LEU A 302 -8.49 -10.17 12.31
C LEU A 302 -8.76 -8.71 11.95
N ILE A 303 -10.04 -8.31 11.93
CA ILE A 303 -10.46 -6.98 11.49
C ILE A 303 -11.13 -6.22 12.63
N ASN A 304 -10.72 -4.97 12.83
CA ASN A 304 -11.33 -4.02 13.75
C ASN A 304 -11.65 -2.70 13.03
N GLY A 305 -12.93 -2.33 12.97
CA GLY A 305 -13.39 -1.07 12.37
C GLY A 305 -12.85 0.13 13.13
N GLY A 306 -13.28 0.29 14.39
CA GLY A 306 -12.84 1.41 15.24
C GLY A 306 -13.98 2.37 15.54
N ASP A 307 -13.66 3.66 15.68
CA ASP A 307 -14.63 4.73 15.94
C ASP A 307 -15.23 5.20 14.59
N GLY A 308 -16.52 5.01 14.35
CA GLY A 308 -17.21 5.49 13.15
C GLY A 308 -18.16 4.45 12.55
N ASP A 309 -18.96 4.85 11.56
CA ASP A 309 -19.89 3.94 10.89
C ASP A 309 -19.11 3.15 9.80
N ASP A 310 -18.60 1.96 10.12
CA ASP A 310 -17.66 1.22 9.28
C ASP A 310 -18.32 0.23 8.31
N ILE A 311 -17.61 -0.10 7.22
CA ILE A 311 -17.97 -1.16 6.27
C ILE A 311 -16.84 -2.19 6.25
N ILE A 312 -17.14 -3.39 6.74
CA ILE A 312 -16.17 -4.48 6.89
C ILE A 312 -16.58 -5.69 6.05
N GLY A 313 -15.65 -6.20 5.25
CA GLY A 313 -15.69 -7.52 4.62
C GLY A 313 -14.55 -8.39 5.12
N GLY A 314 -14.86 -9.60 5.61
CA GLY A 314 -13.85 -10.61 5.94
C GLY A 314 -13.19 -11.14 4.67
N GLY A 315 -13.85 -12.07 3.99
CA GLY A 315 -13.19 -12.80 2.92
C GLY A 315 -13.87 -14.13 2.60
N PRO A 316 -13.20 -15.03 1.86
CA PRO A 316 -13.67 -16.39 1.64
C PRO A 316 -13.16 -17.42 2.66
N GLU A 317 -12.32 -17.04 3.63
CA GLU A 317 -11.73 -17.89 4.67
C GLU A 317 -12.30 -17.61 6.08
N GLU A 318 -11.72 -18.16 7.17
CA GLU A 318 -12.33 -18.00 8.52
C GLU A 318 -11.93 -16.66 9.16
N ASP A 319 -12.85 -15.69 9.19
CA ASP A 319 -12.53 -14.33 9.66
C ASP A 319 -13.07 -13.98 11.05
N ASP A 320 -12.27 -13.27 11.83
CA ASP A 320 -12.65 -12.67 13.11
C ASP A 320 -12.79 -11.13 12.92
N ALA A 321 -14.02 -10.66 12.70
CA ALA A 321 -14.31 -9.23 12.61
C ALA A 321 -15.00 -8.73 13.89
N GLU A 322 -14.39 -7.77 14.58
CA GLU A 322 -14.93 -7.17 15.79
C GLU A 322 -15.04 -5.65 15.62
N ASN A 323 -16.23 -5.08 15.79
CA ASN A 323 -16.35 -3.68 16.19
C ASN A 323 -16.93 -3.63 17.60
N LEU A 324 -16.36 -2.79 18.46
CA LEU A 324 -16.68 -2.76 19.91
C LEU A 324 -17.14 -1.38 20.39
N LEU A 325 -17.18 -0.39 19.49
CA LEU A 325 -17.45 1.01 19.80
C LEU A 325 -18.91 1.35 19.50
N SER A 326 -19.31 2.63 19.47
CA SER A 326 -20.72 3.06 19.69
C SER A 326 -21.46 3.53 18.43
N ASP A 327 -21.06 3.04 17.27
CA ASP A 327 -21.42 3.53 15.94
C ASP A 327 -22.13 2.44 15.11
N ASN A 328 -22.72 2.76 13.96
CA ASN A 328 -23.59 1.82 13.23
C ASN A 328 -22.84 1.17 12.07
N ASP A 329 -22.50 -0.09 12.24
CA ASP A 329 -21.59 -0.78 11.32
C ASP A 329 -22.31 -1.67 10.31
N THR A 330 -21.62 -1.94 9.19
CA THR A 330 -22.01 -2.93 8.20
C THR A 330 -20.92 -3.98 8.07
N ILE A 331 -21.17 -5.18 8.60
CA ILE A 331 -20.20 -6.28 8.64
C ILE A 331 -20.69 -7.44 7.79
N SER A 332 -19.79 -7.97 6.95
CA SER A 332 -20.00 -9.13 6.10
C SER A 332 -18.86 -10.12 6.30
N GLY A 333 -19.12 -11.30 6.87
CA GLY A 333 -18.12 -12.35 7.07
C GLY A 333 -17.58 -12.88 5.74
N GLY A 334 -18.44 -13.57 5.00
CA GLY A 334 -18.16 -13.93 3.60
C GLY A 334 -18.35 -15.42 3.38
N ASN A 335 -17.34 -16.15 2.90
CA ASN A 335 -17.40 -17.60 3.08
C ASN A 335 -16.49 -17.93 4.27
N GLY A 336 -16.75 -18.99 5.02
CA GLY A 336 -15.85 -19.32 6.12
C GLY A 336 -16.53 -19.96 7.31
N LYS A 337 -15.98 -19.72 8.48
CA LYS A 337 -16.66 -19.90 9.77
C LYS A 337 -16.30 -18.68 10.58
N ASP A 338 -17.13 -17.67 10.46
CA ASP A 338 -16.72 -16.33 10.83
C ASP A 338 -17.18 -16.01 12.25
N LYS A 339 -16.42 -15.20 12.96
CA LYS A 339 -16.83 -14.64 14.26
C LYS A 339 -16.97 -13.14 14.12
N LEU A 340 -18.23 -12.71 14.04
CA LEU A 340 -18.61 -11.33 13.77
C LEU A 340 -19.26 -10.71 15.01
N THR A 341 -18.82 -9.51 15.40
CA THR A 341 -19.43 -8.72 16.48
C THR A 341 -19.68 -7.29 16.00
N GLY A 342 -20.95 -6.84 16.05
CA GLY A 342 -21.38 -5.48 15.69
C GLY A 342 -20.93 -4.42 16.69
N GLY A 343 -21.04 -4.69 17.99
CA GLY A 343 -20.51 -3.81 19.03
C GLY A 343 -21.60 -3.04 19.75
N ALA A 344 -21.54 -1.72 19.76
CA ALA A 344 -22.65 -0.89 20.21
C ALA A 344 -23.07 0.01 19.07
N GLY A 345 -24.36 0.14 18.80
CA GLY A 345 -24.77 0.72 17.52
C GLY A 345 -26.12 0.20 17.10
N ASN A 346 -26.52 0.47 15.87
CA ASN A 346 -27.60 -0.30 15.24
C ASN A 346 -27.00 -0.96 14.02
N ASP A 347 -26.47 -2.16 14.22
CA ASP A 347 -25.53 -2.75 13.28
C ASP A 347 -26.25 -3.62 12.27
N PHE A 348 -25.67 -3.73 11.08
CA PHE A 348 -26.02 -4.74 10.10
C PHE A 348 -24.90 -5.76 10.02
N VAL A 349 -25.16 -7.00 10.44
CA VAL A 349 -24.16 -8.07 10.41
C VAL A 349 -24.70 -9.27 9.63
N ASN A 350 -23.91 -9.75 8.68
CA ASN A 350 -24.24 -10.90 7.85
C ASN A 350 -23.08 -11.90 7.78
N GLY A 351 -23.27 -13.11 8.34
CA GLY A 351 -22.29 -14.19 8.29
C GLY A 351 -22.04 -14.73 6.87
N ASN A 352 -23.03 -14.61 5.98
CA ASN A 352 -23.01 -15.10 4.60
C ASN A 352 -22.94 -16.63 4.47
N ALA A 353 -21.80 -17.28 4.26
CA ALA A 353 -21.76 -18.71 3.97
C ALA A 353 -20.74 -19.41 4.86
N GLY A 354 -21.21 -20.20 5.82
CA GLY A 354 -20.31 -20.74 6.81
C GLY A 354 -21.01 -21.48 7.93
N ASN A 355 -20.35 -21.65 9.06
CA ASN A 355 -21.10 -21.90 10.30
C ASN A 355 -20.64 -20.83 11.24
N ASP A 356 -21.37 -19.74 11.25
CA ASP A 356 -20.88 -18.44 11.69
C ASP A 356 -21.36 -18.15 13.10
N THR A 357 -20.61 -17.32 13.83
CA THR A 357 -21.03 -16.75 15.10
C THR A 357 -21.23 -15.25 14.90
N VAL A 358 -22.48 -14.82 14.91
CA VAL A 358 -22.89 -13.44 14.68
C VAL A 358 -23.46 -12.86 15.97
N LEU A 359 -22.81 -11.82 16.49
CA LEU A 359 -23.21 -11.10 17.70
C LEU A 359 -23.55 -9.65 17.35
N GLY A 360 -24.74 -9.17 17.71
CA GLY A 360 -25.14 -7.76 17.54
C GLY A 360 -24.43 -6.88 18.54
N GLY A 361 -24.86 -6.96 19.80
CA GLY A 361 -24.22 -6.24 20.89
C GLY A 361 -25.20 -5.31 21.59
N ASN A 362 -24.90 -4.01 21.72
CA ASN A 362 -25.86 -3.05 22.25
C ASN A 362 -26.52 -2.26 21.12
N GLY A 363 -27.82 -1.99 21.24
CA GLY A 363 -28.62 -1.21 20.30
C GLY A 363 -29.39 -2.10 19.34
N ASP A 364 -30.13 -1.52 18.39
CA ASP A 364 -31.17 -2.23 17.65
C ASP A 364 -30.60 -2.85 16.37
N ASP A 365 -30.20 -4.12 16.41
CA ASP A 365 -29.38 -4.73 15.36
C ASP A 365 -30.18 -5.51 14.31
N SER A 366 -29.61 -5.66 13.11
CA SER A 366 -30.11 -6.51 12.03
C SER A 366 -29.10 -7.60 11.68
N LEU A 367 -29.36 -8.81 12.16
CA LEU A 367 -28.43 -9.92 12.11
C LEU A 367 -28.91 -11.05 11.19
N LEU A 368 -28.03 -11.49 10.30
CA LEU A 368 -28.23 -12.58 9.36
C LEU A 368 -27.11 -13.62 9.58
N GLY A 369 -27.48 -14.87 9.89
CA GLY A 369 -26.53 -16.00 9.95
C GLY A 369 -25.99 -16.30 8.55
N GLY A 370 -26.88 -16.63 7.63
CA GLY A 370 -26.51 -16.93 6.25
C GLY A 370 -26.78 -18.39 5.91
N ALA A 371 -25.92 -18.99 5.08
CA ALA A 371 -26.00 -20.38 4.71
C ALA A 371 -25.07 -21.21 5.60
N GLY A 372 -25.62 -22.24 6.26
CA GLY A 372 -24.95 -23.19 7.13
C GLY A 372 -25.50 -23.11 8.55
N ASN A 373 -24.82 -23.68 9.55
CA ASN A 373 -25.41 -23.81 10.89
C ASN A 373 -24.86 -22.74 11.83
N ASP A 374 -25.62 -21.68 12.02
CA ASP A 374 -25.10 -20.46 12.62
C ASP A 374 -25.51 -20.30 14.08
N ILE A 375 -24.76 -19.46 14.81
CA ILE A 375 -25.15 -18.93 16.12
C ILE A 375 -25.34 -17.43 15.94
N VAL A 376 -26.58 -16.96 16.05
CA VAL A 376 -26.90 -15.54 15.85
C VAL A 376 -27.54 -14.99 17.12
N ALA A 377 -26.92 -13.96 17.72
CA ALA A 377 -27.36 -13.37 18.97
C ALA A 377 -27.46 -11.84 18.92
N GLY A 378 -28.66 -11.28 19.10
CA GLY A 378 -28.91 -9.83 19.18
C GLY A 378 -28.22 -9.17 20.37
N GLN A 379 -28.35 -9.80 21.53
CA GLN A 379 -27.86 -9.32 22.83
C GLN A 379 -28.73 -8.23 23.45
N ALA A 380 -28.45 -6.94 23.35
CA ALA A 380 -29.17 -5.90 24.08
C ALA A 380 -29.74 -4.84 23.15
N GLY A 381 -31.05 -4.80 22.94
CA GLY A 381 -31.63 -3.86 21.98
C GLY A 381 -33.03 -4.24 21.59
N ILE A 382 -33.47 -3.82 20.42
CA ILE A 382 -34.60 -4.41 19.71
C ILE A 382 -34.05 -4.99 18.41
N ASP A 383 -33.83 -6.30 18.41
CA ASP A 383 -33.03 -6.92 17.36
C ASP A 383 -33.91 -7.62 16.32
N THR A 384 -33.44 -7.66 15.07
CA THR A 384 -33.94 -8.56 14.04
C THR A 384 -32.92 -9.66 13.81
N VAL A 385 -33.24 -10.88 14.23
CA VAL A 385 -32.32 -12.03 14.20
C VAL A 385 -32.83 -13.09 13.23
N LYS A 386 -32.04 -13.45 12.21
CA LYS A 386 -32.41 -14.49 11.23
C LYS A 386 -31.25 -15.45 10.99
N GLY A 387 -31.51 -16.74 11.11
CA GLY A 387 -30.53 -17.78 10.74
C GLY A 387 -30.34 -17.90 9.23
N GLN A 388 -31.43 -17.82 8.47
CA GLN A 388 -31.50 -18.15 7.05
C GLN A 388 -31.33 -19.67 6.82
N GLY A 389 -30.32 -20.09 6.06
CA GLY A 389 -30.27 -21.43 5.49
C GLY A 389 -29.44 -22.42 6.28
N GLY A 390 -30.03 -23.17 7.21
CA GLY A 390 -29.32 -24.31 7.82
C GLY A 390 -30.01 -24.86 9.05
N SER A 391 -29.31 -24.94 10.17
CA SER A 391 -29.86 -25.39 11.45
C SER A 391 -29.24 -24.57 12.55
N ASP A 392 -29.92 -23.49 12.89
CA ASP A 392 -29.29 -22.35 13.56
C ASP A 392 -29.67 -22.26 15.03
N VAL A 393 -28.88 -21.52 15.80
CA VAL A 393 -29.21 -21.13 17.17
C VAL A 393 -29.42 -19.62 17.18
N LEU A 394 -30.67 -19.20 17.40
CA LEU A 394 -31.07 -17.79 17.40
C LEU A 394 -31.37 -17.33 18.82
N LEU A 395 -30.72 -16.25 19.25
CA LEU A 395 -30.95 -15.63 20.55
C LEU A 395 -31.28 -14.14 20.36
N GLY A 396 -32.52 -13.72 20.60
CA GLY A 396 -32.87 -12.29 20.58
C GLY A 396 -32.08 -11.53 21.64
N GLY A 397 -32.12 -12.02 22.88
CA GLY A 397 -31.43 -11.39 24.00
C GLY A 397 -32.41 -10.61 24.88
N SER A 398 -32.02 -9.42 25.33
CA SER A 398 -32.89 -8.49 26.05
C SER A 398 -33.45 -7.47 25.09
N GLY A 399 -34.77 -7.38 25.03
CA GLY A 399 -35.39 -6.59 23.98
C GLY A 399 -36.79 -7.06 23.65
N SER A 400 -37.41 -6.38 22.70
CA SER A 400 -38.64 -6.85 22.05
C SER A 400 -38.28 -7.32 20.65
N ASP A 401 -37.56 -8.42 20.57
CA ASP A 401 -36.85 -8.85 19.37
C ASP A 401 -37.77 -9.53 18.35
N VAL A 402 -37.30 -9.60 17.10
CA VAL A 402 -37.93 -10.32 16.01
C VAL A 402 -37.00 -11.42 15.54
N GLU A 403 -37.30 -12.66 15.93
CA GLU A 403 -36.60 -13.83 15.42
C GLU A 403 -37.32 -14.42 14.18
N GLY A 404 -36.67 -14.35 13.02
CA GLY A 404 -37.23 -14.81 11.76
C GLY A 404 -36.79 -16.24 11.41
N ILE A 405 -37.76 -17.15 11.33
CA ILE A 405 -37.63 -18.46 10.65
C ILE A 405 -38.36 -18.34 9.31
N GLU A 406 -37.66 -18.39 8.17
CA GLU A 406 -38.34 -18.26 6.87
C GLU A 406 -39.12 -19.55 6.50
N PRO A 407 -40.34 -19.45 5.92
CA PRO A 407 -41.14 -20.63 5.58
C PRO A 407 -40.49 -21.50 4.51
N GLY A 408 -39.95 -22.65 4.91
CA GLY A 408 -39.26 -23.59 4.02
C GLY A 408 -37.81 -23.82 4.40
N GLU A 409 -37.25 -23.00 5.30
CA GLU A 409 -36.00 -23.26 5.98
C GLU A 409 -36.18 -24.42 6.96
N ASN A 410 -35.13 -25.22 7.13
CA ASN A 410 -35.22 -26.57 7.69
C ASN A 410 -35.74 -26.58 9.14
N PRO A 411 -36.39 -27.66 9.61
CA PRO A 411 -36.94 -27.78 10.97
C PRO A 411 -35.87 -27.93 12.08
N GLY A 412 -34.62 -27.50 11.83
CA GLY A 412 -33.46 -27.66 12.71
C GLY A 412 -33.18 -26.50 13.65
N ASP A 413 -33.76 -25.32 13.40
CA ASP A 413 -33.45 -24.11 14.15
C ASP A 413 -33.92 -24.18 15.61
N VAL A 414 -33.11 -23.60 16.49
CA VAL A 414 -33.35 -23.46 17.92
C VAL A 414 -33.43 -21.97 18.25
N VAL A 415 -34.63 -21.48 18.55
CA VAL A 415 -34.85 -20.10 19.00
C VAL A 415 -34.92 -20.05 20.52
N ILE A 416 -34.09 -19.19 21.13
CA ILE A 416 -33.98 -18.98 22.58
C ILE A 416 -34.26 -17.50 22.88
N GLY A 417 -35.52 -17.15 23.12
CA GLY A 417 -35.95 -15.79 23.47
C GLY A 417 -36.15 -15.59 24.97
N ALA A 418 -35.85 -14.40 25.50
CA ALA A 418 -36.17 -14.03 26.88
C ALA A 418 -37.65 -13.61 27.06
N GLU A 419 -38.27 -13.04 26.02
CA GLU A 419 -39.70 -12.65 25.97
C GLU A 419 -40.25 -12.64 24.52
N SER A 420 -40.26 -13.77 23.79
CA SER A 420 -40.71 -13.75 22.39
C SER A 420 -42.24 -13.65 22.23
N GLU A 421 -42.72 -12.57 21.57
CA GLU A 421 -43.94 -12.63 20.75
C GLU A 421 -43.55 -13.27 19.42
N ILE A 422 -43.56 -14.60 19.35
CA ILE A 422 -43.49 -15.31 18.06
C ILE A 422 -44.72 -14.86 17.26
N ASN A 423 -44.53 -14.02 16.24
CA ASN A 423 -45.62 -13.53 15.43
C ASN A 423 -46.34 -14.72 14.76
N GLU A 424 -47.55 -15.04 15.23
CA GLU A 424 -48.37 -16.21 14.85
C GLU A 424 -48.82 -16.22 13.37
N GLU A 425 -48.28 -15.36 12.50
CA GLU A 425 -48.64 -15.35 11.07
C GLU A 425 -47.91 -16.41 10.24
N TYR A 426 -46.96 -17.13 10.84
CA TYR A 426 -46.31 -18.28 10.21
C TYR A 426 -47.01 -19.58 10.59
N SER A 427 -47.92 -20.00 9.71
CA SER A 427 -48.63 -21.28 9.76
C SER A 427 -47.66 -22.46 9.95
N LEU A 428 -47.48 -22.89 11.20
CA LEU A 428 -46.85 -24.15 11.57
C LEU A 428 -47.59 -25.31 10.87
N TYR A 429 -47.00 -25.86 9.82
CA TYR A 429 -47.46 -27.12 9.25
C TYR A 429 -47.12 -28.25 10.24
N ASP A 430 -48.13 -29.08 10.52
CA ASP A 430 -48.16 -30.20 11.47
C ASP A 430 -46.80 -30.88 11.75
N GLY A 431 -46.34 -30.82 13.01
CA GLY A 431 -45.56 -31.94 13.56
C GLY A 431 -44.59 -31.71 14.71
N TRP A 432 -44.04 -30.51 14.91
CA TRP A 432 -42.90 -30.36 15.82
C TRP A 432 -43.04 -29.15 16.74
N LYS A 433 -42.76 -29.38 18.03
CA LYS A 433 -42.79 -28.36 19.09
C LYS A 433 -41.42 -27.69 19.15
N ALA A 434 -41.40 -26.37 19.04
CA ALA A 434 -40.31 -25.56 19.58
C ALA A 434 -40.11 -25.94 21.06
N LEU A 435 -38.89 -26.33 21.44
CA LEU A 435 -38.56 -26.59 22.83
C LEU A 435 -38.17 -25.25 23.46
N VAL A 436 -39.18 -24.55 23.98
CA VAL A 436 -38.98 -23.46 24.94
C VAL A 436 -38.60 -24.10 26.27
N THR A 437 -37.36 -23.90 26.75
CA THR A 437 -36.96 -24.24 28.12
C THR A 437 -36.60 -23.00 28.91
#